data_AF-A0A5B9G6K8-F1
#
_entry.id   AF-A0A5B9G6K8-F1
#
_cell.length_a   1.000
_cell.length_b   1.000
_cell.length_c   1.000
_cell.angle_alpha   90.00
_cell.angle_beta   90.00
_cell.angle_gamma   90.00
#
_symmetry.space_group_name_H-M   'P 1'
#
loop_
_entity.id
_entity.type
_entity.pdbx_description
1 polymer ?
#
loop_
_entity_poly.entity_id
_entity_poly.type
_entity_poly.pdbx_seq_one_letter_code
_entity_poly.pdbx_strand_id
1 'polypeptide(L)' 'MNEQLRDGDIETVDNRGQWINRVIGKPELSESFTSKEEAVEAGRALAQQLGAKHVVSDAEPTGVITDEDPAATSTL' A
#
# COMPACT_ATOMS: atom_id res chain seq x y z
N MET A 1 3.79 8.10 -15.43
CA MET A 1 4.46 7.44 -14.31
C MET A 1 3.38 6.95 -13.36
N ASN A 2 3.12 5.64 -13.29
CA ASN A 2 2.24 5.09 -12.25
C ASN A 2 3.04 5.14 -10.94
N GLU A 3 2.64 5.99 -9.99
CA GLU A 3 3.26 6.05 -8.67
C GLU A 3 2.82 4.85 -7.82
N GLN A 4 3.22 3.66 -8.27
CA GLN A 4 3.24 2.45 -7.46
C GLN A 4 4.16 2.72 -6.26
N LEU A 5 3.70 2.34 -5.08
CA LEU A 5 4.47 2.38 -3.84
C LEU A 5 5.87 1.78 -4.09
N ARG A 6 6.90 2.47 -3.65
CA ARG A 6 8.30 2.10 -3.82
C ARG A 6 8.75 1.22 -2.67
N ASP A 7 9.87 0.51 -2.85
CA ASP A 7 10.50 -0.25 -1.78
C ASP A 7 10.73 0.63 -0.54
N GLY A 8 10.18 0.21 0.59
CA GLY A 8 10.17 0.94 1.85
C GLY A 8 8.88 1.72 2.14
N ASP A 9 8.00 1.93 1.17
CA ASP A 9 6.68 2.53 1.40
C ASP A 9 5.75 1.59 2.19
N ILE A 10 4.82 2.19 2.93
CA ILE A 10 3.93 1.47 3.85
C ILE A 10 2.51 1.60 3.34
N GLU A 11 1.88 0.46 3.11
CA GLU A 11 0.48 0.33 2.76
C GLU A 11 -0.29 -0.27 3.93
N THR A 12 -1.21 0.49 4.51
CA THR A 12 -2.15 0.01 5.51
C THR A 12 -3.42 -0.45 4.82
N VAL A 13 -3.70 -1.75 4.87
CA VAL A 13 -4.89 -2.37 4.26
C VAL A 13 -5.81 -2.95 5.32
N ASP A 14 -7.12 -2.81 5.13
CA ASP A 14 -8.10 -3.62 5.86
C ASP A 14 -8.17 -5.03 5.25
N ASN A 15 -8.11 -6.03 6.11
CA ASN A 15 -8.32 -7.42 5.79
C ASN A 15 -9.37 -8.01 6.73
N ARG A 16 -10.64 -7.78 6.39
CA ARG A 16 -11.80 -8.35 7.11
C ARG A 16 -11.82 -7.95 8.59
N GLY A 17 -11.53 -6.69 8.88
CA GLY A 17 -11.44 -6.16 10.25
C GLY A 17 -10.08 -6.35 10.92
N GLN A 18 -9.12 -6.99 10.26
CA GLN A 18 -7.72 -6.98 10.65
C GLN A 18 -6.97 -5.98 9.80
N TRP A 19 -6.29 -5.03 10.42
CA TRP A 19 -5.49 -4.04 9.71
C TRP A 19 -4.07 -4.55 9.53
N ILE A 20 -3.48 -4.37 8.35
CA ILE A 20 -2.13 -4.84 8.04
C ILE A 20 -1.34 -3.69 7.45
N ASN A 21 -0.22 -3.36 8.07
CA ASN A 21 0.79 -2.47 7.52
C ASN A 21 1.78 -3.29 6.73
N ARG A 22 1.63 -3.29 5.41
CA ARG A 22 2.53 -3.94 4.48
C ARG A 22 3.64 -2.96 4.08
N VAL A 23 4.89 -3.35 4.28
CA VAL A 23 6.05 -2.59 3.78
C VAL A 23 6.47 -3.14 2.43
N ILE A 24 6.42 -2.31 1.40
CA ILE A 24 6.79 -2.70 0.04
C ILE A 24 8.27 -3.06 -0.01
N GLY A 25 8.61 -4.19 -0.63
CA GLY A 25 9.99 -4.71 -0.69
C GLY A 25 10.52 -5.30 0.62
N LYS A 26 9.83 -5.14 1.75
CA LYS A 26 10.27 -5.61 3.08
C LYS A 26 9.13 -6.27 3.87
N PRO A 27 8.68 -7.47 3.47
CA PRO A 27 7.60 -8.17 4.17
C PRO A 27 7.95 -8.49 5.64
N GLU A 28 9.25 -8.59 5.97
CA GLU A 28 9.74 -8.80 7.35
C GLU A 28 9.40 -7.65 8.32
N LEU A 29 9.12 -6.44 7.80
CA LEU A 29 8.71 -5.27 8.59
C LEU A 29 7.19 -5.07 8.60
N SER A 30 6.44 -6.00 8.00
CA SER A 30 4.99 -5.89 7.93
C SER A 30 4.35 -6.35 9.25
N GLU A 31 3.39 -5.57 9.75
CA GLU A 31 2.73 -5.81 11.04
C GLU A 31 1.20 -5.80 10.90
N SER A 32 0.53 -6.62 11.71
CA SER A 32 -0.93 -6.72 11.75
C SER A 32 -1.48 -6.18 13.06
N PHE A 33 -2.54 -5.38 12.98
CA PHE A 33 -3.17 -4.64 14.07
C PHE A 33 -4.66 -4.90 14.09
N THR A 34 -5.24 -5.03 15.28
CA THR A 34 -6.68 -5.29 15.44
C THR A 34 -7.54 -4.05 15.26
N SER A 35 -6.92 -2.87 15.17
CA SER A 35 -7.60 -1.57 15.11
C SER A 35 -7.00 -0.69 14.02
N LYS A 36 -7.87 0.03 13.30
CA LYS A 36 -7.47 0.98 12.25
C LYS A 36 -6.54 2.06 12.78
N GLU A 37 -6.93 2.70 13.87
CA GLU A 37 -6.18 3.83 14.45
C GLU A 37 -4.75 3.40 14.83
N GLU A 38 -4.62 2.22 15.43
CA GLU A 38 -3.33 1.63 15.80
C GLU A 38 -2.48 1.33 14.57
N ALA A 39 -3.07 0.73 13.52
CA ALA A 39 -2.37 0.47 12.27
C ALA A 39 -1.91 1.75 11.58
N VAL A 40 -2.77 2.77 11.53
CA VAL A 40 -2.47 4.05 10.88
C VAL A 40 -1.37 4.78 11.64
N GLU A 41 -1.42 4.80 12.97
CA GLU A 41 -0.40 5.44 13.79
C GLU A 41 0.95 4.74 13.66
N ALA A 42 0.98 3.41 13.79
CA ALA A 42 2.20 2.61 13.63
C ALA A 42 2.78 2.73 12.21
N GLY A 43 1.92 2.70 11.18
CA GLY A 43 2.33 2.81 9.78
C GLY A 43 2.91 4.18 9.46
N ARG A 44 2.32 5.25 10.02
CA ARG A 44 2.82 6.62 9.88
C ARG A 44 4.14 6.82 10.63
N ALA A 45 4.30 6.22 11.81
CA ALA A 45 5.56 6.25 12.54
C ALA A 45 6.66 5.55 11.74
N LEU A 46 6.38 4.35 11.22
CA LEU A 46 7.31 3.57 10.41
C LEU A 46 7.70 4.30 9.11
N ALA A 47 6.73 4.93 8.44
CA ALA A 47 6.97 5.77 7.26
C ALA A 47 7.93 6.93 7.56
N GLN A 48 7.74 7.62 8.68
CA GLN A 48 8.62 8.71 9.09
C GLN A 48 10.04 8.20 9.42
N GLN A 49 10.16 7.04 10.04
CA GLN A 49 11.46 6.43 10.35
C GLN A 49 12.23 6.00 9.10
N LEU A 50 11.52 5.47 8.10
CA LEU A 50 12.09 5.01 6.84
C LEU A 50 12.24 6.13 5.80
N GLY A 51 11.64 7.30 6.04
CA GLY A 51 11.56 8.39 5.05
C GLY A 51 10.67 8.02 3.86
N ALA A 52 9.67 7.19 4.09
CA ALA A 52 8.81 6.60 3.08
C ALA A 52 7.39 7.18 3.11
N LYS A 53 6.58 6.83 2.12
CA LYS A 53 5.18 7.25 2.01
C LYS A 53 4.29 6.25 2.73
N HIS A 54 3.35 6.76 3.52
CA HIS A 54 2.28 5.97 4.13
C HIS A 54 0.99 6.16 3.36
N VAL A 55 0.34 5.06 2.97
CA VAL A 55 -0.95 5.06 2.28
C VAL A 55 -1.91 4.15 3.04
N VAL A 56 -3.12 4.64 3.30
CA VAL A 56 -4.17 3.90 3.98
C VAL A 56 -5.27 3.58 2.98
N SER A 57 -5.46 2.30 2.69
CA SER A 57 -6.53 1.78 1.84
C SER A 57 -7.65 1.25 2.72
N ASP A 58 -8.67 2.10 2.91
CA ASP A 58 -9.88 1.81 3.71
C ASP A 58 -10.91 0.95 2.96
N ALA A 59 -10.69 0.70 1.66
CA ALA A 59 -11.66 0.09 0.77
C ALA A 59 -11.36 -1.40 0.55
N GLU A 60 -12.44 -2.18 0.46
CA GLU A 60 -12.49 -3.57 -0.03
C GLU A 60 -11.43 -3.79 -1.10
N PRO A 61 -10.68 -4.91 -1.09
CA PRO A 61 -9.50 -5.13 -1.93
C PRO A 61 -9.84 -4.72 -3.36
N THR A 62 -9.50 -3.49 -3.72
CA THR A 62 -9.73 -3.00 -5.06
C THR A 62 -8.66 -3.71 -5.84
N GLY A 63 -9.02 -4.84 -6.43
CA GLY A 63 -8.22 -5.58 -7.37
C GLY A 63 -7.95 -4.71 -8.58
N VAL A 64 -7.16 -3.67 -8.42
CA VAL A 64 -6.54 -2.94 -9.50
C VAL A 64 -5.23 -3.65 -9.74
N ILE A 65 -5.31 -4.69 -10.56
CA ILE A 65 -4.17 -5.15 -11.34
C ILE A 65 -3.90 -3.97 -12.29
N THR A 66 -2.97 -3.08 -11.93
CA THR A 66 -2.42 -2.11 -12.89
C THR A 66 -1.39 -2.85 -13.72
N ASP A 67 -1.85 -3.41 -14.85
CA ASP A 67 -1.11 -3.73 -16.07
C ASP A 67 -2.24 -3.83 -17.12
N GLU A 68 -2.35 -3.04 -18.19
CA GLU A 68 -1.34 -2.75 -19.20
C GLU A 68 -1.62 -1.40 -19.93
N ASP A 69 -0.54 -0.91 -20.54
CA ASP A 69 -0.27 0.34 -21.24
C ASP A 69 -1.28 0.93 -22.26
N PRO A 70 -1.32 2.27 -22.42
CA PRO A 70 -2.05 2.97 -23.47
C PRO A 70 -1.25 3.02 -24.79
N ALA A 71 -1.38 2.00 -25.65
CA ALA A 71 -0.86 2.05 -27.01
C ALA A 71 -1.97 2.37 -28.02
N ALA A 72 -2.20 3.66 -28.25
CA ALA A 72 -2.78 4.14 -29.49
C ALA A 72 -1.83 3.79 -30.65
N THR A 73 -2.24 2.95 -31.62
CA THR A 73 -1.86 3.10 -33.04
C THR A 73 -2.63 2.17 -33.98
N SER A 74 -3.11 2.77 -35.07
CA SER A 74 -3.21 2.24 -36.45
C SER A 74 -4.25 1.15 -36.78
N THR A 75 -5.29 1.49 -37.55
CA THR A 75 -5.34 1.47 -39.04
C THR A 75 -5.83 0.12 -39.57
N LEU A 76 -7.07 0.05 -40.07
CA LEU A 76 -7.41 0.05 -41.50
C LEU A 76 -8.93 0.09 -41.69
#